data_AF-A0A937D884-F1
#
_entry.id   AF-A0A937D884-F1
#
_cell.length_a   1.000
_cell.length_b   1.000
_cell.length_c   1.000
_cell.angle_alpha   90.00
_cell.angle_beta   90.00
_cell.angle_gamma   90.00
#
_symmetry.space_group_name_H-M   'P 1'
#
loop_
_entity.id
_entity.type
_entity.pdbx_description
1 polymer ?
#
loop_
_entity_poly.entity_id
_entity_poly.type
_entity_poly.pdbx_seq_one_letter_code
_entity_poly.pdbx_strand_id
1 'polypeptide(L)'
;MKYLILLLISTTILSCGYDSYKHTEDIVGEWTAKSLIIKGKKYTMEKTKFIINFDKDLKYSIDSELTKLANDYYFESIPFRGKGQYQGDYAVVSDNMLRLKEKYRDKITFTYIAINNDELTLTYVSRDNVKITTVFTKTSKNE
;
A
#
# COMPACT_ATOMS: atom_id res chain seq x y z
N MET A 1 25.23 -55.27 20.18
CA MET A 1 25.01 -54.61 18.88
C MET A 1 23.56 -54.74 18.47
N LYS A 2 22.83 -53.61 18.41
CA LYS A 2 21.86 -53.25 17.35
C LYS A 2 21.13 -51.99 17.81
N TYR A 3 21.66 -50.86 17.37
CA TYR A 3 20.98 -49.58 17.33
C TYR A 3 19.84 -49.67 16.31
N LEU A 4 18.66 -49.14 16.64
CA LEU A 4 17.80 -48.52 15.63
C LEU A 4 16.84 -47.52 16.29
N ILE A 5 17.41 -46.35 16.58
CA ILE A 5 16.68 -45.09 16.66
C ILE A 5 16.72 -44.53 15.22
N LEU A 6 15.57 -44.22 14.62
CA LEU A 6 15.31 -42.87 14.12
C LEU A 6 13.86 -42.75 13.63
N LEU A 7 13.13 -41.95 14.39
CA LEU A 7 11.81 -41.39 14.09
C LEU A 7 11.99 -40.37 12.96
N LEU A 8 11.54 -40.67 11.73
CA LEU A 8 11.45 -39.68 10.67
C LEU A 8 10.15 -38.88 10.85
N ILE A 9 10.22 -37.81 11.64
CA ILE A 9 9.24 -36.73 11.56
C ILE A 9 9.69 -35.85 10.39
N SER A 10 9.06 -36.05 9.25
CA SER A 10 9.19 -35.18 8.08
C SER A 10 8.49 -33.85 8.38
N THR A 11 9.13 -32.97 9.15
CA THR A 11 8.74 -31.55 9.18
C THR A 11 9.15 -30.94 7.84
N THR A 12 8.25 -30.96 6.86
CA THR A 12 8.32 -30.04 5.74
C THR A 12 8.08 -28.64 6.30
N ILE A 13 9.17 -27.94 6.60
CA ILE A 13 9.15 -26.52 6.90
C ILE A 13 8.58 -25.85 5.64
N LEU A 14 7.36 -25.32 5.74
CA LEU A 14 6.81 -24.37 4.78
C LEU A 14 7.73 -23.15 4.79
N SER A 15 8.76 -23.18 3.95
CA SER A 15 9.52 -22.00 3.56
C SER A 15 8.64 -21.13 2.64
N CYS A 16 7.56 -20.59 3.19
CA CYS A 16 7.05 -19.33 2.69
C CYS A 16 7.97 -18.26 3.27
N GLY A 17 8.84 -17.71 2.43
CA GLY A 17 9.70 -16.58 2.79
C GLY A 17 8.86 -15.48 3.40
N TYR A 18 8.89 -15.41 4.74
CA TYR A 18 8.41 -14.29 5.50
C TYR A 18 9.47 -13.20 5.32
N ASP A 19 9.50 -12.60 4.14
CA ASP A 19 10.16 -11.32 3.99
C ASP A 19 9.25 -10.27 4.67
N SER A 20 9.23 -10.28 6.00
CA SER A 20 8.74 -9.14 6.76
C SER A 20 9.80 -8.05 6.64
N TYR A 21 9.77 -7.32 5.52
CA TYR A 21 10.57 -6.12 5.36
C TYR A 21 10.25 -5.15 6.51
N LYS A 22 11.24 -4.38 6.92
CA LYS A 22 11.24 -3.54 8.14
C LYS A 22 10.00 -2.65 8.30
N HIS A 23 9.34 -2.29 7.21
CA HIS A 23 8.16 -1.41 7.18
C HIS A 23 6.81 -2.12 7.06
N THR A 24 6.77 -3.46 6.98
CA THR A 24 5.50 -4.20 6.89
C THR A 24 4.65 -4.00 8.13
N GLU A 25 5.25 -3.87 9.32
CA GLU A 25 4.51 -3.54 10.54
C GLU A 25 4.17 -2.04 10.64
N ASP A 26 5.10 -1.17 10.22
CA ASP A 26 4.95 0.30 10.31
C ASP A 26 3.80 0.83 9.44
N ILE A 27 3.59 0.21 8.27
CA ILE A 27 2.55 0.62 7.33
C ILE A 27 1.14 0.21 7.78
N VAL A 28 1.02 -0.73 8.73
CA VAL A 28 -0.28 -1.22 9.20
C VAL A 28 -1.07 -0.10 9.87
N GLY A 29 -2.33 0.00 9.47
CA GLY A 29 -3.28 0.98 9.97
C GLY A 29 -4.00 1.72 8.87
N GLU A 30 -4.86 2.64 9.31
CA GLU A 30 -5.66 3.49 8.45
C GLU A 30 -4.93 4.82 8.21
N TRP A 31 -4.91 5.25 6.96
CA TRP A 31 -4.21 6.44 6.50
C TRP A 31 -5.14 7.29 5.65
N THR A 32 -5.32 8.55 6.02
CA THR A 32 -6.14 9.53 5.29
C THR A 32 -5.24 10.44 4.46
N ALA A 33 -5.52 10.58 3.16
CA ALA A 33 -4.74 11.48 2.31
C ALA A 33 -4.92 12.94 2.73
N LYS A 34 -3.79 13.64 2.87
CA LYS A 34 -3.71 15.06 3.22
C LYS A 34 -3.43 15.91 1.98
N SER A 35 -2.55 15.42 1.10
CA SER A 35 -2.21 16.16 -0.12
C SER A 35 -1.76 15.25 -1.24
N LEU A 36 -1.97 15.73 -2.46
CA LEU A 36 -1.53 15.12 -3.69
C LEU A 36 -0.57 16.08 -4.41
N ILE A 37 0.58 15.60 -4.86
CA ILE A 37 1.58 16.39 -5.59
C ILE A 37 1.73 15.80 -6.99
N ILE A 38 1.39 16.56 -8.02
CA ILE A 38 1.48 16.15 -9.43
C ILE A 38 2.29 17.20 -10.19
N LYS A 39 3.35 16.78 -10.88
CA LYS A 39 4.22 17.68 -11.66
C LYS A 39 4.70 18.90 -10.83
N GLY A 40 5.00 18.68 -9.56
CA GLY A 40 5.43 19.72 -8.61
C GLY A 40 4.31 20.63 -8.07
N LYS A 41 3.07 20.52 -8.56
CA LYS A 41 1.92 21.24 -8.02
C LYS A 41 1.29 20.46 -6.88
N LYS A 42 1.09 21.10 -5.74
CA LYS A 42 0.44 20.52 -4.55
C LYS A 42 -1.06 20.84 -4.55
N TYR A 43 -1.86 19.81 -4.31
CA TYR A 43 -3.31 19.86 -4.16
C TYR A 43 -3.67 19.38 -2.76
N THR A 44 -4.52 20.13 -2.07
CA THR A 44 -5.05 19.72 -0.76
C THR A 44 -6.17 18.69 -0.94
N MET A 45 -6.22 17.71 -0.03
CA MET A 45 -7.22 16.65 0.00
C MET A 45 -8.21 16.81 1.16
N GLU A 46 -8.15 17.91 1.91
CA GLU A 46 -8.97 18.13 3.12
C GLU A 46 -10.49 18.00 2.89
N LYS A 47 -10.97 18.28 1.68
CA LYS A 47 -12.39 18.18 1.30
C LYS A 47 -12.70 16.94 0.47
N THR A 48 -11.76 16.01 0.34
CA THR A 48 -11.91 14.81 -0.48
C THR A 48 -11.49 13.60 0.33
N LYS A 49 -12.47 12.78 0.70
CA LYS A 49 -12.20 11.52 1.38
C LYS A 49 -11.36 10.62 0.47
N PHE A 50 -10.18 10.25 0.95
CA PHE A 50 -9.36 9.22 0.34
C PHE A 50 -8.58 8.53 1.45
N ILE A 51 -9.07 7.36 1.85
CA ILE A 51 -8.59 6.60 2.99
C ILE A 51 -8.04 5.28 2.47
N ILE A 52 -6.85 4.89 2.89
CA ILE A 52 -6.27 3.57 2.64
C ILE A 52 -5.98 2.88 3.98
N ASN A 53 -6.43 1.64 4.12
CA ASN A 53 -6.16 0.81 5.30
C ASN A 53 -5.28 -0.38 4.88
N PHE A 54 -4.26 -0.65 5.68
CA PHE A 54 -3.39 -1.81 5.54
C PHE A 54 -3.54 -2.71 6.76
N ASP A 55 -3.98 -3.95 6.55
CA ASP A 55 -4.18 -4.93 7.60
C ASP A 55 -2.93 -5.82 7.78
N LYS A 56 -2.81 -6.44 8.96
CA LYS A 56 -1.70 -7.37 9.27
C LYS A 56 -1.70 -8.61 8.38
N ASP A 57 -2.85 -8.99 7.83
CA ASP A 57 -3.02 -10.16 6.95
C ASP A 57 -2.64 -9.88 5.48
N LEU A 58 -1.85 -8.83 5.24
CA LEU A 58 -1.41 -8.40 3.91
C LEU A 58 -2.58 -8.03 2.97
N LYS A 59 -3.70 -7.60 3.55
CA LYS A 59 -4.86 -7.06 2.84
C LYS A 59 -4.87 -5.54 2.93
N TYR A 60 -5.34 -4.89 1.87
CA TYR A 60 -5.61 -3.47 1.91
C TYR A 60 -7.04 -3.17 1.47
N SER A 61 -7.55 -2.04 1.94
CA SER A 61 -8.78 -1.44 1.44
C SER A 61 -8.57 0.05 1.15
N ILE A 62 -9.32 0.57 0.18
CA ILE A 62 -9.38 2.01 -0.14
C ILE A 62 -10.84 2.43 -0.13
N ASP A 63 -11.14 3.50 0.59
CA ASP A 63 -12.41 4.22 0.54
C ASP A 63 -12.15 5.61 -0.04
N SER A 64 -12.59 5.80 -1.28
CA SER A 64 -12.29 6.98 -2.08
C SER A 64 -13.58 7.69 -2.48
N GLU A 65 -13.61 9.00 -2.26
CA GLU A 65 -14.53 9.95 -2.88
C GLU A 65 -13.80 10.88 -3.86
N LEU A 66 -12.67 10.42 -4.41
CA LEU A 66 -11.97 11.15 -5.46
C LEU A 66 -12.89 11.36 -6.67
N THR A 67 -13.42 12.57 -6.79
CA THR A 67 -14.07 13.05 -8.00
C THR A 67 -13.03 13.81 -8.81
N LYS A 68 -12.58 13.21 -9.92
CA LYS A 68 -11.79 13.82 -11.01
C LYS A 68 -10.96 15.04 -10.54
N LEU A 69 -9.96 14.80 -9.69
CA LEU A 69 -9.02 15.84 -9.26
C LEU A 69 -8.24 16.28 -10.49
N ALA A 70 -8.72 17.38 -11.08
CA ALA A 70 -8.40 17.88 -12.41
C ALA A 70 -8.80 16.91 -13.53
N ASN A 71 -9.11 17.44 -14.71
CA ASN A 71 -9.46 16.68 -15.91
C ASN A 71 -8.34 15.77 -16.46
N ASP A 72 -7.28 15.54 -15.68
CA ASP A 72 -6.07 14.83 -16.07
C ASP A 72 -5.99 13.50 -15.31
N TYR A 73 -6.24 12.40 -16.03
CA TYR A 73 -6.08 11.05 -15.52
C TYR A 73 -4.60 10.72 -15.29
N TYR A 74 -4.03 11.16 -14.18
CA TYR A 74 -2.63 10.87 -13.88
C TYR A 74 -2.42 9.48 -13.27
N PHE A 75 -3.41 8.96 -12.53
CA PHE A 75 -3.43 7.56 -12.10
C PHE A 75 -4.10 6.69 -13.15
N GLU A 76 -3.41 5.65 -13.59
CA GLU A 76 -3.99 4.65 -14.50
C GLU A 76 -4.94 3.70 -13.77
N SER A 77 -4.67 3.47 -12.49
CA SER A 77 -5.45 2.55 -11.68
C SER A 77 -6.72 3.18 -11.12
N ILE A 78 -7.84 2.46 -11.21
CA ILE A 78 -9.18 2.92 -10.83
C ILE A 78 -9.30 3.33 -9.35
N PRO A 79 -8.71 2.61 -8.37
CA PRO A 79 -8.80 2.98 -6.96
C PRO A 79 -8.30 4.39 -6.64
N PHE A 80 -7.45 4.96 -7.52
CA PHE A 80 -6.82 6.27 -7.34
C PHE A 80 -7.38 7.36 -8.28
N ARG A 81 -8.48 7.09 -9.00
CA ARG A 81 -9.10 8.04 -9.94
C ARG A 81 -10.63 8.10 -9.88
N GLY A 82 -11.26 7.35 -8.99
CA GLY A 82 -12.72 7.26 -8.91
C GLY A 82 -13.24 7.13 -7.49
N LYS A 83 -14.54 7.41 -7.36
CA LYS A 83 -15.31 7.11 -6.16
C LYS A 83 -15.58 5.61 -6.08
N GLY A 84 -15.38 5.03 -4.91
CA GLY A 84 -15.68 3.64 -4.65
C GLY A 84 -14.92 3.05 -3.48
N GLN A 85 -15.20 1.78 -3.22
CA GLN A 85 -14.47 0.94 -2.28
C GLN A 85 -13.68 -0.10 -3.06
N TYR A 86 -12.40 -0.23 -2.74
CA TYR A 86 -11.47 -1.12 -3.41
C TYR A 86 -10.73 -1.96 -2.38
N GLN A 87 -10.36 -3.18 -2.76
CA GLN A 87 -9.70 -4.12 -1.88
C GLN A 87 -8.75 -5.04 -2.64
N GLY A 88 -7.71 -5.51 -1.96
CA GLY A 88 -6.78 -6.45 -2.55
C GLY A 88 -5.69 -6.86 -1.57
N ASP A 89 -4.62 -7.38 -2.13
CA ASP A 89 -3.42 -7.77 -1.39
C ASP A 89 -2.35 -6.68 -1.52
N TYR A 90 -1.54 -6.49 -0.48
CA TYR A 90 -0.35 -5.66 -0.58
C TYR A 90 0.90 -6.43 -0.19
N ALA A 91 2.04 -5.95 -0.67
CA ALA A 91 3.35 -6.42 -0.25
C ALA A 91 4.33 -5.24 -0.20
N VAL A 92 4.96 -5.03 0.95
CA VAL A 92 6.19 -4.24 1.03
C VAL A 92 7.29 -5.11 0.45
N VAL A 93 7.93 -4.67 -0.63
CA VAL A 93 8.90 -5.49 -1.39
C VAL A 93 10.34 -5.07 -1.10
N SER A 94 10.54 -3.84 -0.65
CA SER A 94 11.81 -3.29 -0.17
C SER A 94 11.52 -2.06 0.68
N ASP A 95 12.56 -1.50 1.29
CA ASP A 95 12.45 -0.29 2.13
C ASP A 95 11.79 0.90 1.40
N ASN A 96 11.77 0.89 0.07
CA ASN A 96 11.25 1.97 -0.75
C ASN A 96 10.17 1.54 -1.77
N MET A 97 9.66 0.31 -1.70
CA MET A 97 8.72 -0.22 -2.71
C MET A 97 7.56 -1.01 -2.11
N LEU A 98 6.34 -0.68 -2.56
CA LEU A 98 5.07 -1.27 -2.12
C LEU A 98 4.30 -1.65 -3.36
N ARG A 99 3.76 -2.85 -3.36
CA ARG A 99 2.90 -3.34 -4.43
C ARG A 99 1.50 -3.54 -3.89
N LEU A 100 0.52 -2.96 -4.56
CA LEU A 100 -0.89 -3.27 -4.37
C LEU A 100 -1.35 -4.15 -5.53
N LYS A 101 -2.08 -5.22 -5.22
CA LYS A 101 -2.66 -6.14 -6.20
C LYS A 101 -4.15 -6.24 -5.95
N GLU A 102 -4.95 -5.66 -6.84
CA GLU A 102 -6.39 -5.97 -6.88
C GLU A 102 -6.60 -7.38 -7.43
N LYS A 103 -7.68 -8.04 -7.01
CA LYS A 103 -7.97 -9.45 -7.35
C LYS A 103 -7.96 -9.78 -8.85
N TYR A 104 -8.35 -8.83 -9.70
CA TYR A 104 -8.51 -9.01 -11.15
C TYR A 104 -7.78 -7.97 -12.00
N ARG A 105 -6.74 -7.31 -11.45
CA ARG A 105 -5.97 -6.31 -12.19
C ARG A 105 -4.47 -6.46 -11.99
N ASP A 106 -3.73 -5.78 -12.86
CA ASP A 106 -2.29 -5.61 -12.73
C ASP A 106 -1.90 -4.92 -11.43
N LYS A 107 -0.67 -5.21 -11.01
CA LYS A 107 -0.11 -4.70 -9.76
C LYS A 107 0.19 -3.20 -9.90
N ILE A 108 -0.22 -2.41 -8.93
CA ILE A 108 0.18 -1.02 -8.78
C ILE A 108 1.48 -1.02 -7.96
N THR A 109 2.52 -0.38 -8.48
CA THR A 109 3.79 -0.24 -7.74
C THR A 109 3.97 1.19 -7.30
N PHE A 110 4.11 1.38 -5.99
CA PHE A 110 4.57 2.62 -5.38
C PHE A 110 6.07 2.51 -5.12
N THR A 111 6.77 3.58 -5.46
CA THR A 111 8.20 3.80 -5.27
C THR A 111 8.39 4.93 -4.27
N TYR A 112 9.55 5.01 -3.62
CA TYR A 112 9.86 6.06 -2.64
C TYR A 112 8.87 6.13 -1.47
N ILE A 113 8.62 4.97 -0.85
CA ILE A 113 7.85 4.95 0.40
C ILE A 113 8.68 5.65 1.48
N ALA A 114 8.04 6.56 2.19
CA ALA A 114 8.54 7.04 3.47
C ALA A 114 7.43 6.87 4.50
N ILE A 115 7.75 6.25 5.62
CA ILE A 115 6.86 6.14 6.76
C ILE A 115 7.58 6.80 7.93
N ASN A 116 6.98 7.86 8.46
CA ASN A 116 7.31 8.41 9.76
C ASN A 116 6.06 8.26 10.63
N ASN A 117 6.21 8.20 11.96
CA ASN A 117 5.18 7.78 12.94
C ASN A 117 3.72 7.97 12.50
N ASP A 118 3.37 9.19 12.06
CA ASP A 118 2.00 9.55 11.65
C ASP A 118 1.87 10.00 10.18
N GLU A 119 2.92 9.95 9.36
CA GLU A 119 2.86 10.31 7.94
C GLU A 119 3.39 9.20 7.04
N LEU A 120 2.58 8.84 6.04
CA LEU A 120 2.92 7.91 4.98
C LEU A 120 3.01 8.69 3.67
N THR A 121 4.13 8.57 2.97
CA THR A 121 4.31 9.12 1.63
C THR A 121 4.41 7.98 0.63
N LEU A 122 3.56 8.01 -0.40
CA LEU A 122 3.58 7.05 -1.51
C LEU A 122 3.77 7.80 -2.83
N THR A 123 4.80 7.42 -3.61
CA THR A 123 4.99 7.98 -4.96
C THR A 123 4.70 6.94 -6.04
N TYR A 124 3.73 7.23 -6.89
CA TYR A 124 3.46 6.50 -8.12
C TYR A 124 4.12 7.21 -9.31
N VAL A 125 4.65 6.44 -10.25
CA VAL A 125 5.17 6.95 -11.53
C VAL A 125 4.27 6.40 -12.63
N SER A 126 3.59 7.29 -13.35
CA SER A 126 2.73 6.89 -14.48
C SER A 126 3.56 6.42 -15.69
N ARG A 127 2.91 5.80 -16.70
CA ARG A 127 3.56 5.47 -17.98
C ARG A 127 4.23 6.66 -18.65
N ASP A 128 3.66 7.85 -18.50
CA ASP A 128 4.20 9.09 -19.07
C ASP A 128 5.31 9.72 -18.20
N ASN A 129 5.88 8.95 -17.27
CA ASN A 129 6.90 9.39 -16.32
C ASN A 129 6.47 10.56 -15.41
N VAL A 130 5.16 10.72 -15.18
CA VAL A 130 4.66 11.71 -14.24
C VAL A 130 4.77 11.14 -12.83
N LYS A 131 5.58 11.80 -11.99
CA LYS A 131 5.64 11.52 -10.55
C LYS A 131 4.41 12.09 -9.87
N ILE A 132 3.68 11.23 -9.18
CA ILE A 132 2.52 11.56 -8.38
C ILE A 132 2.81 11.12 -6.95
N THR A 133 2.87 12.07 -6.03
CA THR A 133 3.13 11.78 -4.62
C THR A 133 1.90 12.05 -3.82
N THR A 134 1.42 11.04 -3.09
CA THR A 134 0.32 11.19 -2.15
C THR A 134 0.90 11.13 -0.74
N VAL A 135 0.58 12.15 0.06
CA VAL A 135 0.95 12.23 1.47
C VAL A 135 -0.29 11.94 2.28
N PHE A 136 -0.19 10.98 3.18
CA PHE A 136 -1.22 10.53 4.07
C PHE A 136 -0.83 10.80 5.52
N THR A 137 -1.83 11.07 6.35
CA THR A 137 -1.68 11.07 7.80
C THR A 137 -2.34 9.81 8.37
N LYS A 138 -1.77 9.23 9.43
CA LYS A 138 -2.43 8.15 10.15
C LYS A 138 -3.76 8.66 10.67
N THR A 139 -4.85 7.93 10.40
CA THR A 139 -6.16 8.33 10.92
C THR A 139 -6.14 8.11 12.43
N SER A 140 -6.20 9.20 13.19
CA SER A 140 -6.42 9.12 14.63
C SER A 140 -7.73 8.40 14.88
N LYS A 141 -7.69 7.31 15.65
CA LYS A 141 -8.91 6.78 16.27
C LYS A 141 -9.38 7.85 17.23
N ASN A 142 -10.42 8.60 16.87
CA ASN A 142 -11.16 9.35 17.87
C ASN A 142 -11.70 8.30 18.86
N GLU A 143 -11.18 8.35 20.10
CA GLU A 143 -11.75 7.64 21.26
C GLU A 143 -13.20 8.07 21.51
#